data_AF-A0A965EX67-F1
#
_entry.id   AF-A0A965EX67-F1
#
_cell.length_a   1.000
_cell.length_b   1.000
_cell.length_c   1.000
_cell.angle_alpha   90.00
_cell.angle_beta   90.00
_cell.angle_gamma   90.00
#
_symmetry.space_group_name_H-M   'P 1'
#
loop_
_entity.id
_entity.type
_entity.pdbx_description
1 polymer ?
#
loop_
_entity_poly.entity_id
_entity_poly.type
_entity_poly.pdbx_seq_one_letter_code
_entity_poly.pdbx_strand_id
1 'polypeptide(L)'
;ESLILSSNGYVSPQAEAALTAILSRDPQHGPALYYSGLMMAQIDRPDVTFRIWQQLLRNGPKDAPWLEPVRRQIPEIAFLAGQNDFELSETGLKGPNAEDINNAATLSEGDRMDMIQGMVSQLSDRLVTQGGSPAEWARLINALGVLGDTDQARNIFANAQEVFGADAAALSQITAAAKQIGIVE
;
A
#
# COMPACT_ATOMS: atom_id res chain seq x y z
N GLU A 1 -26.28 -10.88 13.96
CA GLU A 1 -25.59 -12.02 13.32
C GLU A 1 -26.58 -12.90 12.57
N SER A 2 -26.14 -13.56 11.50
CA SER A 2 -26.89 -14.47 10.60
C SER A 2 -27.74 -13.87 9.46
N LEU A 3 -27.15 -13.01 8.63
CA LEU A 3 -27.60 -12.82 7.23
C LEU A 3 -26.53 -13.14 6.16
N ILE A 4 -25.31 -13.51 6.58
CA ILE A 4 -24.19 -13.76 5.67
C ILE A 4 -23.90 -15.26 5.47
N LEU A 5 -24.52 -16.15 6.26
CA LEU A 5 -24.14 -17.57 6.29
C LEU A 5 -24.99 -18.56 5.48
N SER A 6 -25.99 -18.15 4.70
CA SER A 6 -26.94 -19.14 4.14
C SER A 6 -26.90 -19.37 2.63
N SER A 7 -26.04 -18.72 1.84
CA SER A 7 -26.15 -18.84 0.38
C SER A 7 -24.81 -18.89 -0.31
N ASN A 8 -24.00 -19.93 -0.08
CA ASN A 8 -23.02 -20.42 -1.07
C ASN A 8 -22.18 -19.34 -1.81
N GLY A 9 -21.79 -18.25 -1.15
CA GLY A 9 -21.08 -17.12 -1.77
C GLY A 9 -21.93 -16.11 -2.58
N TYR A 10 -23.21 -15.91 -2.28
CA TYR A 10 -24.07 -14.87 -2.87
C TYR A 10 -24.35 -13.77 -1.83
N VAL A 11 -23.85 -12.56 -2.06
CA VAL A 11 -24.25 -11.38 -1.29
C VAL A 11 -25.57 -10.87 -1.86
N SER A 12 -26.64 -10.96 -1.07
CA SER A 12 -27.95 -10.51 -1.52
C SER A 12 -28.00 -8.98 -1.68
N PRO A 13 -28.89 -8.43 -2.53
CA PRO A 13 -29.09 -6.98 -2.62
C PRO A 13 -29.38 -6.31 -1.28
N GLN A 14 -30.00 -7.05 -0.34
CA GLN A 14 -30.23 -6.58 1.03
C GLN A 14 -28.92 -6.45 1.82
N ALA A 15 -27.97 -7.35 1.61
CA ALA A 15 -26.65 -7.27 2.23
C ALA A 15 -25.81 -6.14 1.64
N GLU A 16 -25.88 -5.89 0.32
CA GLU A 16 -25.25 -4.72 -0.32
C GLU A 16 -25.79 -3.39 0.25
N ALA A 17 -27.12 -3.26 0.36
CA ALA A 17 -27.75 -2.07 0.92
C ALA A 17 -27.34 -1.84 2.39
N ALA A 18 -27.24 -2.91 3.18
CA ALA A 18 -26.78 -2.84 4.56
C ALA A 18 -25.30 -2.41 4.66
N LEU A 19 -24.42 -2.99 3.85
CA LEU A 19 -23.00 -2.63 3.80
C LEU A 19 -22.82 -1.16 3.39
N THR A 20 -23.57 -0.70 2.39
CA THR A 20 -23.55 0.69 1.94
C THR A 20 -24.00 1.65 3.04
N ALA A 21 -25.08 1.32 3.76
CA ALA A 21 -25.57 2.14 4.87
C ALA A 21 -24.56 2.22 6.02
N ILE A 22 -23.85 1.11 6.32
CA ILE A 22 -22.79 1.07 7.33
C ILE A 22 -21.62 1.95 6.90
N LEU A 23 -21.09 1.75 5.68
CA LEU A 23 -19.94 2.50 5.17
C LEU A 23 -20.23 3.99 4.96
N SER A 24 -21.49 4.37 4.76
CA SER A 24 -21.90 5.77 4.72
C SER A 24 -21.80 6.47 6.09
N ARG A 25 -21.88 5.71 7.19
CA ARG A 25 -21.78 6.22 8.56
C ARG A 25 -20.38 6.07 9.12
N ASP A 26 -19.75 4.93 8.84
CA ASP A 26 -18.38 4.59 9.24
C ASP A 26 -17.62 4.01 8.03
N PRO A 27 -16.91 4.86 7.26
CA PRO A 27 -16.14 4.44 6.11
C PRO A 27 -14.96 3.50 6.44
N GLN A 28 -14.62 3.33 7.73
CA GLN A 28 -13.51 2.50 8.18
C GLN A 28 -13.99 1.22 8.88
N HIS A 29 -15.30 0.94 8.88
CA HIS A 29 -15.87 -0.21 9.53
C HIS A 29 -15.31 -1.53 8.95
N GLY A 30 -14.36 -2.14 9.67
CA GLY A 30 -13.56 -3.28 9.20
C GLY A 30 -14.37 -4.44 8.62
N PRO A 31 -15.40 -4.97 9.33
CA PRO A 31 -16.25 -6.02 8.79
C PRO A 31 -16.98 -5.61 7.51
N ALA A 32 -17.41 -4.35 7.41
CA ALA A 32 -18.16 -3.89 6.24
C ALA A 32 -17.24 -3.76 5.01
N LEU A 33 -16.01 -3.25 5.20
CA LEU A 33 -14.99 -3.25 4.15
C LEU A 33 -14.62 -4.68 3.71
N TYR A 34 -14.45 -5.62 4.66
CA TYR A 34 -14.17 -7.02 4.35
C TYR A 34 -15.24 -7.63 3.45
N TYR A 35 -16.50 -7.58 3.88
CA TYR A 35 -17.62 -8.16 3.14
C TYR A 35 -17.91 -7.41 1.83
N SER A 36 -17.69 -6.09 1.77
CA SER A 36 -17.83 -5.33 0.51
C SER A 36 -16.77 -5.74 -0.51
N GLY A 37 -15.52 -5.96 -0.08
CA GLY A 37 -14.48 -6.48 -0.98
C GLY A 37 -14.77 -7.91 -1.43
N LEU A 38 -15.24 -8.80 -0.54
CA LEU A 38 -15.67 -10.15 -0.94
C LEU A 38 -16.79 -10.12 -1.99
N MET A 39 -17.79 -9.26 -1.79
CA MET A 39 -18.88 -9.08 -2.75
C MET A 39 -18.35 -8.67 -4.13
N MET A 40 -17.44 -7.70 -4.16
CA MET A 40 -16.82 -7.23 -5.41
C MET A 40 -16.01 -8.32 -6.10
N ALA A 41 -15.31 -9.16 -5.32
CA ALA A 41 -14.55 -10.30 -5.89
C ALA A 41 -15.48 -11.32 -6.56
N GLN A 42 -16.66 -11.59 -5.97
CA GLN A 42 -17.64 -12.54 -6.51
C GLN A 42 -18.27 -12.10 -7.82
N ILE A 43 -18.36 -10.79 -8.07
CA ILE A 43 -18.90 -10.22 -9.31
C ILE A 43 -17.80 -9.84 -10.31
N ASP A 44 -16.61 -10.46 -10.18
CA ASP A 44 -15.47 -10.26 -11.07
C ASP A 44 -14.98 -8.79 -11.14
N ARG A 45 -14.95 -8.12 -9.97
CA ARG A 45 -14.45 -6.75 -9.79
C ARG A 45 -13.19 -6.70 -8.92
N PRO A 46 -12.08 -7.36 -9.32
CA PRO A 46 -10.84 -7.38 -8.56
C PRO A 46 -10.24 -5.98 -8.36
N ASP A 47 -10.48 -5.05 -9.29
CA ASP A 47 -10.06 -3.64 -9.19
C ASP A 47 -10.69 -2.89 -8.01
N VAL A 48 -11.95 -3.21 -7.69
CA VAL A 48 -12.68 -2.63 -6.56
C VAL A 48 -12.31 -3.35 -5.28
N THR A 49 -12.26 -4.68 -5.31
CA THR A 49 -11.84 -5.52 -4.17
C THR A 49 -10.47 -5.10 -3.67
N PHE A 50 -9.50 -4.96 -4.58
CA PHE A 50 -8.13 -4.59 -4.22
C PHE A 50 -8.09 -3.27 -3.46
N ARG A 51 -8.79 -2.23 -3.93
CA ARG A 51 -8.82 -0.92 -3.26
C ARG A 51 -9.48 -0.98 -1.89
N ILE A 52 -10.60 -1.69 -1.75
CA ILE A 52 -11.31 -1.84 -0.48
C ILE A 52 -10.45 -2.61 0.54
N TRP A 53 -9.85 -3.73 0.13
CA TRP A 53 -8.99 -4.52 1.00
C TRP A 53 -7.67 -3.83 1.31
N GLN A 54 -7.17 -2.98 0.40
CA GLN A 54 -6.03 -2.14 0.69
C GLN A 54 -6.33 -1.17 1.85
N GLN A 55 -7.49 -0.51 1.81
CA GLN A 55 -7.96 0.35 2.89
C GLN A 55 -8.15 -0.44 4.20
N LEU A 56 -8.74 -1.64 4.12
CA LEU A 56 -8.97 -2.50 5.26
C LEU A 56 -7.68 -2.91 5.96
N LEU A 57 -6.65 -3.32 5.20
CA LEU A 57 -5.36 -3.73 5.75
C LEU A 57 -4.56 -2.56 6.32
N ARG A 58 -4.74 -1.33 5.81
CA ARG A 58 -4.05 -0.13 6.32
C ARG A 58 -4.63 0.36 7.64
N ASN A 59 -5.95 0.30 7.78
CA ASN A 59 -6.67 0.95 8.88
C ASN A 59 -7.26 -0.05 9.91
N GLY A 60 -7.23 -1.36 9.62
CA GLY A 60 -7.84 -2.38 10.47
C GLY A 60 -6.98 -2.80 11.67
N PRO A 61 -7.61 -3.26 12.77
CA PRO A 61 -6.88 -3.77 13.94
C PRO A 61 -6.12 -5.06 13.60
N LYS A 62 -4.90 -5.21 14.13
CA LYS A 62 -3.93 -6.28 13.76
C LYS A 62 -4.35 -7.70 14.16
N ASP A 63 -5.31 -7.84 15.05
CA ASP A 63 -5.86 -9.10 15.57
C ASP A 63 -7.24 -9.43 14.97
N ALA A 64 -7.71 -8.67 13.98
CA ALA A 64 -9.03 -8.87 13.44
C ALA A 64 -9.18 -10.22 12.70
N PRO A 65 -10.30 -10.94 12.87
CA PRO A 65 -10.49 -12.26 12.30
C PRO A 65 -10.54 -12.28 10.75
N TRP A 66 -10.78 -11.13 10.11
CA TRP A 66 -10.77 -10.99 8.65
C TRP A 66 -9.39 -10.72 8.05
N LEU A 67 -8.35 -10.44 8.85
CA LEU A 67 -7.03 -10.09 8.31
C LEU A 67 -6.35 -11.24 7.59
N GLU A 68 -6.26 -12.41 8.22
CA GLU A 68 -5.59 -13.58 7.62
C GLU A 68 -6.27 -14.03 6.30
N PRO A 69 -7.61 -14.10 6.22
CA PRO A 69 -8.29 -14.33 4.95
C PRO A 69 -7.96 -13.30 3.87
N VAL A 70 -7.90 -12.01 4.23
CA VAL A 70 -7.62 -10.92 3.27
C VAL A 70 -6.15 -10.97 2.81
N ARG A 71 -5.21 -11.17 3.73
CA ARG A 71 -3.78 -11.32 3.42
C ARG A 71 -3.52 -12.48 2.45
N ARG A 72 -4.22 -13.60 2.62
CA ARG A 72 -4.10 -14.75 1.74
C ARG A 72 -4.59 -14.48 0.31
N GLN A 73 -5.65 -13.70 0.16
CA GLN A 73 -6.35 -13.52 -1.13
C GLN A 73 -5.91 -12.26 -1.88
N ILE A 74 -5.47 -11.21 -1.18
CA ILE A 74 -5.17 -9.92 -1.81
C ILE A 74 -4.06 -9.98 -2.88
N PRO A 75 -3.04 -10.87 -2.85
CA PRO A 75 -2.06 -10.95 -3.93
C PRO A 75 -2.67 -11.42 -5.26
N GLU A 76 -3.55 -12.42 -5.22
CA GLU A 76 -4.26 -12.90 -6.42
C GLU A 76 -5.21 -11.83 -6.95
N ILE A 77 -5.96 -11.18 -6.05
CA ILE A 77 -6.84 -10.06 -6.42
C ILE A 77 -6.04 -8.89 -7.03
N ALA A 78 -4.85 -8.60 -6.51
CA ALA A 78 -3.98 -7.56 -7.05
C ALA A 78 -3.51 -7.90 -8.48
N PHE A 79 -3.08 -9.14 -8.71
CA PHE A 79 -2.74 -9.63 -10.05
C PHE A 79 -3.91 -9.50 -11.03
N LEU A 80 -5.11 -9.96 -10.63
CA LEU A 80 -6.33 -9.83 -11.45
C LEU A 80 -6.74 -8.37 -11.68
N ALA A 81 -6.39 -7.46 -10.76
CA ALA A 81 -6.58 -6.02 -10.89
C ALA A 81 -5.48 -5.31 -11.72
N GLY A 82 -4.55 -6.05 -12.32
CA GLY A 82 -3.41 -5.51 -13.08
C GLY A 82 -2.32 -4.87 -12.22
N GLN A 83 -2.32 -5.12 -10.91
CA GLN A 83 -1.31 -4.64 -9.97
C GLN A 83 -0.19 -5.67 -9.83
N ASN A 84 0.56 -5.88 -10.92
CA ASN A 84 1.57 -6.95 -11.00
C ASN A 84 2.79 -6.71 -10.10
N ASP A 85 3.01 -5.47 -9.67
CA ASP A 85 4.10 -5.09 -8.74
C ASP A 85 3.64 -5.11 -7.27
N PHE A 86 2.43 -5.61 -7.00
CA PHE A 86 1.90 -5.67 -5.64
C PHE A 86 2.58 -6.77 -4.83
N GLU A 87 3.19 -6.37 -3.71
CA GLU A 87 3.75 -7.28 -2.72
C GLU A 87 3.11 -7.01 -1.36
N LEU A 88 2.58 -8.07 -0.77
CA LEU A 88 2.11 -8.05 0.61
C LEU A 88 3.30 -8.33 1.54
N SER A 89 3.68 -7.37 2.39
CA SER A 89 4.64 -7.65 3.46
C SER A 89 3.94 -8.41 4.60
N GLU A 90 4.66 -9.29 5.30
CA GLU A 90 4.16 -10.06 6.45
C GLU A 90 3.61 -9.16 7.59
N THR A 91 3.94 -7.87 7.58
CA THR A 91 3.45 -6.85 8.52
C THR A 91 2.28 -5.99 8.00
N GLY A 92 1.83 -6.19 6.77
CA GLY A 92 0.83 -5.34 6.10
C GLY A 92 1.41 -4.57 4.91
N LEU A 93 0.54 -4.10 4.02
CA LEU A 93 0.85 -3.35 2.78
C LEU A 93 2.03 -2.38 2.94
N LYS A 94 2.83 -2.16 1.89
CA LYS A 94 3.95 -1.20 1.86
C LYS A 94 3.51 0.22 2.31
N GLY A 95 3.61 0.47 3.62
CA GLY A 95 3.33 1.71 4.35
C GLY A 95 3.09 1.42 5.85
N PRO A 96 3.46 2.32 6.77
CA PRO A 96 3.21 2.13 8.20
C PRO A 96 1.71 1.94 8.46
N ASN A 97 1.35 0.97 9.30
CA ASN A 97 -0.05 0.75 9.67
C ASN A 97 -0.53 1.85 10.65
N ALA A 98 -1.85 1.92 10.90
CA ALA A 98 -2.43 2.96 11.76
C ALA A 98 -1.83 3.04 13.18
N GLU A 99 -1.40 1.91 13.73
CA GLU A 99 -0.74 1.86 15.04
C GLU A 99 0.68 2.42 14.96
N ASP A 100 1.44 2.09 13.91
CA ASP A 100 2.77 2.63 13.68
C ASP A 100 2.72 4.16 13.50
N ILE A 101 1.67 4.69 12.87
CA ILE A 101 1.43 6.14 12.73
C ILE A 101 1.11 6.78 14.09
N ASN A 102 0.26 6.14 14.91
CA ASN A 102 -0.08 6.64 16.24
C ASN A 102 1.13 6.62 17.19
N ASN A 103 1.94 5.56 17.13
CA ASN A 103 3.18 5.47 17.90
C ASN A 103 4.18 6.53 17.42
N ALA A 104 4.32 6.73 16.11
CA ALA A 104 5.13 7.80 15.53
C ALA A 104 4.67 9.20 15.98
N ALA A 105 3.37 9.40 16.21
CA ALA A 105 2.82 10.65 16.72
C ALA A 105 3.25 10.96 18.17
N THR A 106 3.58 9.93 18.95
CA THR A 106 4.09 10.06 20.33
C THR A 106 5.61 10.12 20.45
N LEU A 107 6.36 9.88 19.36
CA LEU A 107 7.82 9.97 19.34
C LEU A 107 8.30 11.41 19.42
N SER A 108 9.48 11.59 20.03
CA SER A 108 10.22 12.85 19.90
C SER A 108 10.62 13.09 18.45
N GLU A 109 10.94 14.33 18.09
CA GLU A 109 11.38 14.67 16.73
C GLU A 109 12.64 13.88 16.32
N GLY A 110 13.58 13.67 17.25
CA GLY A 110 14.78 12.86 17.02
C GLY A 110 14.46 11.39 16.76
N ASP A 111 13.67 10.76 17.64
CA ASP A 111 13.32 9.34 17.50
C ASP A 111 12.52 9.07 16.21
N ARG A 112 11.69 10.04 15.80
CA ARG A 112 10.97 9.97 14.53
C ARG A 112 11.92 10.01 13.34
N MET A 113 12.94 10.85 13.37
CA MET A 113 13.93 10.94 12.29
C MET A 113 14.74 9.64 12.19
N ASP A 114 15.19 9.07 13.30
CA ASP A 114 15.92 7.80 13.33
C ASP A 114 15.08 6.64 12.77
N MET A 115 13.79 6.60 13.14
CA MET A 115 12.85 5.62 12.60
C MET A 115 12.67 5.78 11.07
N ILE A 116 12.54 7.02 10.57
CA ILE A 116 12.39 7.28 9.13
C ILE A 116 13.68 6.87 8.39
N GLN A 117 14.86 7.21 8.91
CA GLN A 117 16.13 6.80 8.33
C GLN A 117 16.26 5.28 8.22
N GLY A 118 15.87 4.54 9.27
CA GLY A 118 15.85 3.08 9.25
C GLY A 118 14.94 2.49 8.16
N MET A 119 13.72 3.03 8.03
CA MET A 119 12.78 2.60 6.99
C MET A 119 13.29 2.90 5.57
N VAL A 120 13.90 4.07 5.37
CA VAL A 120 14.48 4.49 4.09
C VAL A 120 15.67 3.62 3.71
N SER A 121 16.53 3.29 4.68
CA SER A 121 17.68 2.38 4.49
C SER A 121 17.21 0.98 4.06
N GLN A 122 16.24 0.40 4.77
CA GLN A 122 15.69 -0.91 4.43
C GLN A 122 15.04 -0.93 3.03
N LEU A 123 14.35 0.14 2.66
CA LEU A 123 13.77 0.29 1.32
C LEU A 123 14.86 0.36 0.25
N SER A 124 15.92 1.14 0.50
CA SER A 124 17.07 1.26 -0.39
C SER A 124 17.74 -0.09 -0.64
N ASP A 125 18.09 -0.82 0.42
CA ASP A 125 18.74 -2.13 0.32
C ASP A 125 17.88 -3.12 -0.48
N ARG A 126 16.58 -3.15 -0.22
CA ARG A 126 15.66 -4.03 -0.95
C ARG A 126 15.58 -3.66 -2.42
N LEU A 127 15.44 -2.38 -2.76
CA LEU A 127 15.34 -1.95 -4.17
C LEU A 127 16.62 -2.24 -4.96
N VAL A 128 17.79 -2.08 -4.34
CA VAL A 128 19.08 -2.40 -4.97
C VAL A 128 19.27 -3.91 -5.15
N THR A 129 18.83 -4.72 -4.19
CA THR A 129 19.08 -6.17 -4.20
C THR A 129 18.02 -6.98 -4.96
N GLN A 130 16.75 -6.61 -4.82
CA GLN A 130 15.61 -7.35 -5.35
C GLN A 130 14.92 -6.63 -6.50
N GLY A 131 15.32 -5.39 -6.78
CA GLY A 131 14.60 -4.53 -7.70
C GLY A 131 13.30 -4.00 -7.08
N GLY A 132 12.49 -3.36 -7.92
CA GLY A 132 11.17 -2.85 -7.53
C GLY A 132 10.59 -2.00 -8.64
N SER A 133 9.36 -1.51 -8.43
CA SER A 133 8.66 -0.71 -9.43
C SER A 133 9.21 0.73 -9.52
N PRO A 134 9.07 1.42 -10.67
CA PRO A 134 9.49 2.82 -10.82
C PRO A 134 8.91 3.76 -9.75
N ALA A 135 7.69 3.46 -9.29
CA ALA A 135 7.02 4.20 -8.24
C ALA A 135 7.71 4.08 -6.87
N GLU A 136 8.31 2.94 -6.56
CA GLU A 136 9.04 2.72 -5.31
C GLU A 136 10.38 3.44 -5.31
N TRP A 137 11.08 3.43 -6.44
CA TRP A 137 12.30 4.22 -6.63
C TRP A 137 12.03 5.73 -6.50
N ALA A 138 10.96 6.22 -7.14
CA ALA A 138 10.52 7.61 -7.00
C ALA A 138 10.15 7.98 -5.55
N ARG A 139 9.51 7.06 -4.82
CA ARG A 139 9.18 7.25 -3.40
C ARG A 139 10.44 7.34 -2.54
N LEU A 140 11.42 6.47 -2.77
CA LEU A 140 12.69 6.48 -2.04
C LEU A 140 13.43 7.81 -2.24
N ILE A 141 13.51 8.29 -3.48
CA ILE A 141 14.15 9.58 -3.81
C ILE A 141 13.46 10.74 -3.06
N ASN A 142 12.14 10.81 -3.07
CA ASN A 142 11.41 11.83 -2.32
C ASN A 142 11.66 11.76 -0.80
N ALA A 143 11.68 10.56 -0.22
CA ALA A 143 11.92 10.36 1.20
C ALA A 143 13.32 10.85 1.60
N LEU A 144 14.34 10.57 0.79
CA LEU A 144 15.70 11.07 1.00
C LEU A 144 15.77 12.60 0.88
N GLY A 145 15.01 13.20 -0.04
CA GLY A 145 14.89 14.66 -0.12
C GLY A 145 14.29 15.30 1.13
N VAL A 146 13.27 14.68 1.74
CA VAL A 146 12.69 15.15 3.01
C VAL A 146 13.69 15.04 4.17
N LEU A 147 14.53 14.00 4.16
CA LEU A 147 15.61 13.83 5.14
C LEU A 147 16.80 14.77 4.91
N GLY A 148 16.88 15.42 3.74
CA GLY A 148 18.02 16.25 3.34
C GLY A 148 19.20 15.46 2.75
N ASP A 149 19.07 14.14 2.61
CA ASP A 149 20.10 13.22 2.11
C ASP A 149 20.16 13.22 0.57
N THR A 150 20.39 14.42 -0.01
CA THR A 150 20.39 14.63 -1.46
C THR A 150 21.49 13.84 -2.19
N ASP A 151 22.62 13.56 -1.54
CA ASP A 151 23.70 12.75 -2.12
C ASP A 151 23.26 11.30 -2.32
N GLN A 152 22.60 10.71 -1.33
CA GLN A 152 22.03 9.37 -1.47
C GLN A 152 20.91 9.38 -2.50
N ALA A 153 20.07 10.42 -2.54
CA ALA A 153 19.02 10.54 -3.55
C ALA A 153 19.57 10.56 -4.98
N ARG A 154 20.71 11.23 -5.23
CA ARG A 154 21.39 11.21 -6.54
C ARG A 154 21.91 9.82 -6.90
N ASN A 155 22.49 9.09 -5.94
CA ASN A 155 22.96 7.73 -6.17
C ASN A 155 21.80 6.77 -6.52
N ILE A 156 20.69 6.87 -5.78
CA ILE A 156 19.47 6.10 -6.07
C ILE A 156 18.91 6.46 -7.44
N PHE A 157 18.91 7.75 -7.81
CA PHE A 157 18.48 8.19 -9.13
C PHE A 157 19.35 7.61 -10.25
N ALA A 158 20.68 7.63 -10.11
CA ALA A 158 21.60 7.04 -11.08
C ALA A 158 21.37 5.53 -11.25
N ASN A 159 21.25 4.80 -10.14
CA ASN A 159 20.93 3.36 -10.17
C ASN A 159 19.59 3.10 -10.87
N ALA A 160 18.58 3.93 -10.61
CA ALA A 160 17.29 3.81 -11.28
C ALA A 160 17.40 4.05 -12.80
N GLN A 161 18.27 4.95 -13.26
CA GLN A 161 18.53 5.15 -14.68
C GLN A 161 19.15 3.92 -15.34
N GLU A 162 20.02 3.20 -14.63
CA GLU A 162 20.58 1.94 -15.10
C GLU A 162 19.52 0.83 -15.17
N VAL A 163 18.69 0.71 -14.12
CA VAL A 163 17.64 -0.32 -14.03
C VAL A 163 16.51 -0.10 -15.05
N PHE A 164 16.08 1.15 -15.24
CA PHE A 164 14.93 1.50 -16.10
C PHE A 164 15.33 2.16 -17.43
N GLY A 165 16.60 2.08 -17.83
CA GLY A 165 17.14 2.79 -19.00
C GLY A 165 16.37 2.60 -20.32
N ALA A 166 15.68 1.47 -20.47
CA ALA A 166 14.87 1.15 -21.65
C ALA A 166 13.38 1.57 -21.54
N ASP A 167 12.92 1.98 -20.36
CA ASP A 167 11.54 2.36 -20.09
C ASP A 167 11.42 3.87 -19.87
N ALA A 168 11.06 4.58 -20.94
CA ALA A 168 10.90 6.03 -20.92
C ALA A 168 9.80 6.51 -19.95
N ALA A 169 8.75 5.71 -19.73
CA ALA A 169 7.66 6.06 -18.82
C ALA A 169 8.13 5.95 -17.36
N ALA A 170 8.84 4.87 -17.02
CA ALA A 170 9.48 4.69 -15.73
C ALA A 170 10.47 5.82 -15.42
N LEU A 171 11.36 6.14 -16.37
CA LEU A 171 12.35 7.22 -16.20
C LEU A 171 11.69 8.59 -16.02
N SER A 172 10.60 8.88 -16.74
CA SER A 172 9.86 10.14 -16.57
C SER A 172 9.32 10.29 -15.14
N GLN A 173 8.79 9.21 -14.57
CA GLN A 173 8.25 9.23 -13.20
C GLN A 173 9.36 9.43 -12.16
N ILE A 174 10.47 8.72 -12.31
CA ILE A 174 11.62 8.82 -11.39
C ILE A 174 12.29 10.20 -11.50
N THR A 175 12.41 10.74 -12.72
CA THR A 175 12.96 12.08 -12.96
C THR A 175 12.08 13.17 -12.34
N ALA A 176 10.75 13.02 -12.39
CA ALA A 176 9.84 13.98 -11.73
C ALA A 176 10.09 14.05 -10.22
N ALA A 177 10.32 12.92 -9.56
CA ALA A 177 10.68 12.88 -8.13
C ALA A 177 12.05 13.56 -7.86
N ALA A 178 13.04 13.31 -8.71
CA ALA A 178 14.35 13.94 -8.61
C ALA A 178 14.29 15.48 -8.79
N LYS A 179 13.46 15.98 -9.72
CA LYS A 179 13.22 17.42 -9.92
C LYS A 179 12.55 18.05 -8.72
N GLN A 180 11.56 17.36 -8.13
CA GLN A 180 10.80 17.87 -6.99
C GLN A 180 11.69 18.19 -5.77
N ILE A 181 12.76 17.42 -5.57
CA ILE A 181 13.72 17.63 -4.49
C ILE A 181 14.96 18.43 -4.92
N GLY A 182 14.98 18.94 -6.16
CA GLY A 182 16.02 19.82 -6.68
C GLY A 182 17.38 19.15 -6.96
N ILE A 183 17.41 17.82 -7.18
CA ILE A 183 18.68 17.13 -7.51
C ILE A 183 18.96 17.05 -9.01
N VAL A 184 17.96 17.33 -9.86
CA VAL A 184 18.08 17.45 -11.32
C VAL A 184 17.20 18.59 -11.84
N GLU A 185 17.55 19.16 -12.99
CA GLU A 185 16.83 20.26 -13.67
C GLU A 185 15.67 19.77 -14.56
#